data_AF-B8A1B8-F1
#
_entry.id   AF-B8A1B8-F1
#
_cell.length_a   1.000
_cell.length_b   1.000
_cell.length_c   1.000
_cell.angle_alpha   90.00
_cell.angle_beta   90.00
_cell.angle_gamma   90.00
#
_symmetry.space_group_name_H-M   'P 1'
#
loop_
_entity.id
_entity.type
_entity.pdbx_description
1 polymer ?
#
loop_
_entity_poly.entity_id
_entity_poly.type
_entity_poly.pdbx_seq_one_letter_code
_entity_poly.pdbx_strand_id
1 'polypeptide(L)'
;MPPPRRKRKAASYEPRRRSPSRLEFRATVDGAWYEARVAVQCGALRVMYEEFLEEQDEWYDPAGLATSSAWDVVKLRARFRVPSTPLEDTQCRDLQAGARLCVSCSLDGGDLKFYDAILDSVYPAAHEIVDGMERCACRFAVQWSDGPRAGSMEEVGIERVCCVQSSPVQDPVLMEFLDGVTKLAGDANVETVSQEIHVAPVVKGGVPANALQTRHRDFNGKFGPASRQAV
;
A
#
# COMPACT_ATOMS: atom_id res chain seq x y z
N MET A 1 -11.26 63.64 -18.57
CA MET A 1 -11.61 62.67 -17.51
C MET A 1 -11.28 61.28 -18.03
N PRO A 2 -10.24 60.58 -17.52
CA PRO A 2 -9.93 59.23 -17.99
C PRO A 2 -10.98 58.24 -17.46
N PRO A 3 -11.35 57.20 -18.23
CA PRO A 3 -12.37 56.24 -17.81
C PRO A 3 -11.88 55.40 -16.62
N PRO A 4 -12.79 54.99 -15.71
CA PRO A 4 -12.41 54.23 -14.53
C PRO A 4 -11.89 52.85 -14.91
N ARG A 5 -10.71 52.49 -14.38
CA ARG A 5 -10.11 51.17 -14.51
C ARG A 5 -11.08 50.10 -14.01
N ARG A 6 -11.61 49.29 -14.92
CA ARG A 6 -12.33 48.06 -14.57
C ARG A 6 -11.37 47.17 -13.77
N LYS A 7 -11.63 47.02 -12.47
CA LYS A 7 -10.98 46.00 -11.62
C LYS A 7 -11.22 44.65 -12.28
N ARG A 8 -10.17 44.09 -12.88
CA ARG A 8 -10.16 42.71 -13.35
C ARG A 8 -10.46 41.85 -12.12
N LYS A 9 -11.66 41.27 -12.07
CA LYS A 9 -12.05 40.31 -11.05
C LYS A 9 -11.00 39.19 -11.15
N ALA A 10 -10.21 39.00 -10.09
CA ALA A 10 -9.25 37.91 -10.04
C ALA A 10 -10.04 36.63 -10.36
N ALA A 11 -9.64 35.96 -11.44
CA ALA A 11 -10.17 34.64 -11.73
C ALA A 11 -9.87 33.79 -10.50
N SER A 12 -10.91 33.44 -9.75
CA SER A 12 -10.80 32.47 -8.67
C SER A 12 -10.24 31.22 -9.32
N TYR A 13 -8.96 30.95 -9.07
CA TYR A 13 -8.34 29.70 -9.44
C TYR A 13 -8.87 28.68 -8.44
N GLU A 14 -10.13 28.29 -8.55
CA GLU A 14 -10.54 27.03 -7.95
C GLU A 14 -9.69 25.98 -8.67
N PRO A 15 -8.75 25.32 -7.96
CA PRO A 15 -8.04 24.20 -8.56
C PRO A 15 -9.13 23.29 -9.06
N ARG A 16 -9.11 22.97 -10.36
CA ARG A 16 -10.07 22.05 -10.99
C ARG A 16 -10.22 20.88 -10.03
N ARG A 17 -11.35 20.82 -9.30
CA ARG A 17 -11.65 19.74 -8.38
C ARG A 17 -11.86 18.53 -9.27
N ARG A 18 -10.77 17.89 -9.69
CA ARG A 18 -10.81 16.55 -10.26
C ARG A 18 -11.45 15.73 -9.16
N SER A 19 -12.62 15.18 -9.44
CA SER A 19 -13.26 14.22 -8.55
C SER A 19 -12.21 13.14 -8.26
N PRO A 20 -11.80 12.96 -7.00
CA PRO A 20 -10.77 11.99 -6.66
C PRO A 20 -11.21 10.62 -7.16
N SER A 21 -10.33 9.92 -7.86
CA SER A 21 -10.64 8.60 -8.34
C SER A 21 -10.83 7.66 -7.13
N ARG A 22 -11.80 6.75 -7.25
CA ARG A 22 -11.96 5.69 -6.26
C ARG A 22 -10.82 4.70 -6.41
N LEU A 23 -10.19 4.36 -5.31
CA LEU A 23 -9.12 3.40 -5.21
C LEU A 23 -9.48 2.38 -4.13
N GLU A 24 -8.82 1.25 -4.15
CA GLU A 24 -8.75 0.40 -2.97
C GLU A 24 -7.41 0.61 -2.28
N PHE A 25 -7.46 0.74 -0.96
CA PHE A 25 -6.31 0.92 -0.12
C PHE A 25 -6.25 -0.13 0.97
N ARG A 26 -5.08 -0.75 1.11
CA ARG A 26 -4.82 -1.73 2.17
C ARG A 26 -4.43 -1.01 3.45
N ALA A 27 -5.24 -1.06 4.49
CA ALA A 27 -4.99 -0.35 5.75
C ALA A 27 -3.79 -0.91 6.54
N THR A 28 -3.11 -0.05 7.29
CA THR A 28 -1.97 -0.45 8.14
C THR A 28 -2.41 -1.24 9.37
N VAL A 29 -3.57 -0.87 9.91
CA VAL A 29 -4.03 -1.33 11.23
C VAL A 29 -4.41 -2.80 11.25
N ASP A 30 -5.03 -3.29 10.18
CA ASP A 30 -5.57 -4.66 10.09
C ASP A 30 -5.22 -5.39 8.80
N GLY A 31 -4.55 -4.72 7.85
CA GLY A 31 -4.17 -5.30 6.56
C GLY A 31 -5.35 -5.52 5.61
N ALA A 32 -6.56 -5.07 5.92
CA ALA A 32 -7.74 -5.23 5.06
C ALA A 32 -7.78 -4.17 3.94
N TRP A 33 -8.46 -4.49 2.85
CA TRP A 33 -8.71 -3.59 1.74
C TRP A 33 -10.01 -2.81 1.97
N TYR A 34 -9.93 -1.49 1.76
CA TYR A 34 -11.06 -0.57 1.87
C TYR A 34 -11.14 0.29 0.62
N GLU A 35 -12.35 0.66 0.23
CA GLU A 35 -12.52 1.76 -0.73
C GLU A 35 -11.98 3.05 -0.11
N ALA A 36 -11.21 3.79 -0.90
CA ALA A 36 -10.57 5.01 -0.45
C ALA A 36 -10.44 6.03 -1.59
N ARG A 37 -10.27 7.29 -1.19
CA ARG A 37 -9.91 8.41 -2.05
C ARG A 37 -8.63 9.05 -1.53
N VAL A 38 -7.91 9.73 -2.41
CA VAL A 38 -6.66 10.42 -2.05
C VAL A 38 -6.74 11.91 -2.33
N ALA A 39 -6.07 12.69 -1.50
CA ALA A 39 -5.84 14.10 -1.71
C ALA A 39 -4.47 14.50 -1.15
N VAL A 40 -3.87 15.56 -1.70
CA VAL A 40 -2.71 16.21 -1.06
C VAL A 40 -3.22 17.41 -0.28
N GLN A 41 -3.00 17.41 1.03
CA GLN A 41 -3.39 18.49 1.94
C GLN A 41 -2.18 18.92 2.76
N CYS A 42 -1.88 20.21 2.78
CA CYS A 42 -0.71 20.76 3.47
C CYS A 42 0.62 20.07 3.09
N GLY A 43 0.73 19.58 1.85
CA GLY A 43 1.91 18.86 1.35
C GLY A 43 1.96 17.37 1.68
N ALA A 44 1.12 16.88 2.59
CA ALA A 44 1.01 15.46 2.92
C ALA A 44 -0.04 14.77 2.04
N LEU A 45 0.18 13.50 1.73
CA LEU A 45 -0.84 12.64 1.12
C LEU A 45 -1.79 12.17 2.21
N ARG A 46 -3.08 12.47 2.02
CA ARG A 46 -4.19 12.02 2.85
C ARG A 46 -4.92 10.90 2.13
N VAL A 47 -5.07 9.76 2.79
CA VAL A 47 -5.90 8.63 2.35
C VAL A 47 -7.19 8.66 3.15
N MET A 48 -8.30 8.91 2.45
CA MET A 48 -9.64 9.03 3.03
C MET A 48 -10.42 7.75 2.78
N TYR A 49 -10.77 7.03 3.84
CA TYR A 49 -11.56 5.82 3.73
C TYR A 49 -13.03 6.15 3.43
N GLU A 50 -13.64 5.47 2.46
CA GLU A 50 -15.07 5.66 2.20
C GLU A 50 -15.90 5.13 3.37
N GLU A 51 -16.92 5.88 3.77
CA GLU A 51 -17.84 5.53 4.87
C GLU A 51 -17.26 5.59 6.29
N PHE A 52 -15.97 5.91 6.44
CA PHE A 52 -15.34 6.17 7.73
C PHE A 52 -15.19 7.66 8.00
N LEU A 53 -14.96 7.98 9.28
CA LEU A 53 -14.72 9.34 9.72
C LEU A 53 -13.28 9.77 9.46
N GLU A 54 -13.08 11.09 9.37
CA GLU A 54 -11.78 11.70 9.06
C GLU A 54 -10.67 11.34 10.07
N GLU A 55 -11.00 10.95 11.30
CA GLU A 55 -10.03 10.54 12.31
C GLU A 55 -9.37 9.19 11.99
N GLN A 56 -9.97 8.40 11.10
CA GLN A 56 -9.41 7.14 10.63
C GLN A 56 -8.52 7.32 9.39
N ASP A 57 -8.47 8.51 8.80
CA ASP A 57 -7.67 8.76 7.61
C ASP A 57 -6.18 8.56 7.88
N GLU A 58 -5.49 7.97 6.92
CA GLU A 58 -4.03 7.82 6.99
C GLU A 58 -3.32 8.99 6.32
N TRP A 59 -2.27 9.50 6.98
CA TRP A 59 -1.50 10.65 6.53
C TRP A 59 -0.04 10.27 6.27
N TYR A 60 0.49 10.74 5.15
CA TYR A 60 1.84 10.46 4.70
C TYR A 60 2.60 11.74 4.40
N ASP A 61 3.58 12.04 5.26
CA ASP A 61 4.48 13.16 5.06
C ASP A 61 5.56 12.83 4.01
N PRO A 62 5.74 13.67 2.96
CA PRO A 62 6.70 13.41 1.91
C PRO A 62 8.15 13.43 2.41
N ALA A 63 8.50 14.28 3.38
CA ALA A 63 9.86 14.35 3.92
C ALA A 63 10.19 13.11 4.77
N GLY A 64 9.24 12.65 5.57
CA GLY A 64 9.33 11.39 6.30
C GLY A 64 9.55 10.19 5.38
N LEU A 65 8.80 10.11 4.28
CA LEU A 65 8.98 9.05 3.28
C LEU A 65 10.32 9.17 2.52
N ALA A 66 10.75 10.38 2.17
CA ALA A 66 11.99 10.60 1.43
C ALA A 66 13.25 10.35 2.28
N THR A 67 13.19 10.64 3.58
CA THR A 67 14.26 10.33 4.54
C THR A 67 14.28 8.84 4.91
N SER A 68 13.15 8.15 4.72
CA SER A 68 13.06 6.71 4.90
C SER A 68 13.72 5.95 3.74
N SER A 69 13.58 4.62 3.70
CA SER A 69 14.17 3.85 2.62
C SER A 69 13.40 4.07 1.31
N ALA A 70 14.10 3.99 0.17
CA ALA A 70 13.43 3.97 -1.15
C ALA A 70 12.35 2.86 -1.25
N TRP A 71 12.50 1.80 -0.44
CA TRP A 71 11.51 0.74 -0.33
C TRP A 71 10.17 1.19 0.25
N ASP A 72 10.14 2.24 1.07
CA ASP A 72 8.91 2.66 1.75
C ASP A 72 7.94 3.37 0.80
N VAL A 73 8.44 4.10 -0.20
CA VAL A 73 7.63 4.64 -1.30
C VAL A 73 7.01 3.51 -2.12
N VAL A 74 7.77 2.45 -2.38
CA VAL A 74 7.27 1.28 -3.14
C VAL A 74 6.26 0.49 -2.32
N LYS A 75 6.47 0.30 -1.01
CA LYS A 75 5.48 -0.32 -0.12
C LYS A 75 4.20 0.49 -0.05
N LEU A 76 4.29 1.81 0.04
CA LEU A 76 3.12 2.69 0.03
C LEU A 76 2.36 2.54 -1.29
N ARG A 77 3.05 2.59 -2.44
CA ARG A 77 2.45 2.35 -3.75
C ARG A 77 1.73 1.00 -3.82
N ALA A 78 2.34 -0.06 -3.29
CA ALA A 78 1.78 -1.42 -3.31
C ALA A 78 0.51 -1.59 -2.46
N ARG A 79 0.18 -0.61 -1.61
CA ARG A 79 -1.06 -0.59 -0.83
C ARG A 79 -2.23 0.03 -1.58
N PHE A 80 -2.02 0.54 -2.79
CA PHE A 80 -3.09 1.03 -3.65
C PHE A 80 -3.33 0.05 -4.81
N ARG A 81 -4.60 -0.16 -5.14
CA ARG A 81 -5.00 -0.83 -6.38
C ARG A 81 -6.28 -0.22 -6.95
N VAL A 82 -6.57 -0.58 -8.20
CA VAL A 82 -7.85 -0.25 -8.83
C VAL A 82 -8.96 -1.00 -8.09
N PRO A 83 -10.14 -0.39 -7.86
CA PRO A 83 -11.23 -1.07 -7.18
C PRO A 83 -11.55 -2.43 -7.78
N SER A 84 -11.69 -3.41 -6.90
CA SER A 84 -12.07 -4.77 -7.27
C SER A 84 -13.54 -4.79 -7.64
N THR A 85 -13.90 -5.61 -8.62
CA THR A 85 -15.30 -5.71 -9.09
C THR A 85 -15.94 -6.93 -8.45
N PRO A 86 -17.12 -6.82 -7.81
CA PRO A 86 -17.87 -7.99 -7.37
C PRO A 86 -18.05 -8.98 -8.52
N LEU A 87 -17.89 -10.27 -8.24
CA LEU A 87 -18.09 -11.31 -9.25
C LEU A 87 -19.58 -11.38 -9.62
N GLU A 88 -19.88 -11.21 -10.91
CA GLU A 88 -21.26 -11.32 -11.39
C GLU A 88 -21.71 -12.78 -11.51
N ASP A 89 -22.99 -13.03 -11.25
CA ASP A 89 -23.58 -14.39 -11.27
C ASP A 89 -23.35 -15.11 -12.61
N THR A 90 -23.40 -14.37 -13.71
CA THR A 90 -23.18 -14.88 -15.07
C THR A 90 -21.71 -15.18 -15.39
N GLN A 91 -20.77 -14.57 -14.65
CA GLN A 91 -19.32 -14.65 -14.89
C GLN A 91 -18.63 -15.69 -13.99
N CYS A 92 -19.37 -16.30 -13.06
CA CYS A 92 -18.78 -17.17 -12.04
C CYS A 92 -18.01 -18.38 -12.60
N ARG A 93 -18.41 -18.89 -13.78
CA ARG A 93 -17.79 -20.05 -14.44
C ARG A 93 -16.57 -19.69 -15.27
N ASP A 94 -16.33 -18.40 -15.50
CA ASP A 94 -15.17 -17.92 -16.27
C ASP A 94 -13.91 -17.85 -15.40
N LEU A 95 -14.06 -17.83 -14.06
CA LEU A 95 -12.95 -17.82 -13.12
C LEU A 95 -12.08 -19.08 -13.23
N GLN A 96 -10.77 -18.86 -13.29
CA GLN A 96 -9.76 -19.92 -13.41
C GLN A 96 -8.92 -20.03 -12.15
N ALA A 97 -8.49 -21.25 -11.83
CA ALA A 97 -7.53 -21.50 -10.76
C ALA A 97 -6.30 -20.60 -10.90
N GLY A 98 -5.82 -20.06 -9.79
CA GLY A 98 -4.75 -19.06 -9.73
C GLY A 98 -5.22 -17.60 -9.85
N ALA A 99 -6.51 -17.35 -10.11
CA ALA A 99 -7.05 -15.99 -10.13
C ALA A 99 -6.87 -15.29 -8.77
N ARG A 100 -6.48 -14.01 -8.80
CA ARG A 100 -6.41 -13.16 -7.60
C ARG A 100 -7.80 -12.61 -7.29
N LEU A 101 -8.27 -12.94 -6.10
CA LEU A 101 -9.56 -12.53 -5.57
C LEU A 101 -9.36 -11.65 -4.34
N CYS A 102 -10.32 -10.79 -4.09
CA CYS A 102 -10.49 -10.11 -2.83
C CYS A 102 -11.77 -10.63 -2.20
N VAL A 103 -11.66 -11.22 -1.02
CA VAL A 103 -12.73 -11.98 -0.41
C VAL A 103 -13.09 -11.37 0.94
N SER A 104 -14.39 -11.19 1.19
CA SER A 104 -14.87 -10.71 2.49
C SER A 104 -14.67 -11.80 3.55
N CYS A 105 -14.29 -11.42 4.76
CA CYS A 105 -14.02 -12.29 5.89
C CYS A 105 -14.74 -11.71 7.11
N SER A 106 -15.62 -12.51 7.71
CA SER A 106 -16.21 -12.21 9.01
C SER A 106 -15.32 -12.80 10.12
N LEU A 107 -14.71 -11.93 10.91
CA LEU A 107 -13.98 -12.35 12.12
C LEU A 107 -14.90 -12.13 13.32
N ASP A 108 -15.21 -13.20 14.05
CA ASP A 108 -15.89 -13.18 15.35
C ASP A 108 -17.16 -12.28 15.45
N GLY A 109 -17.92 -12.18 14.36
CA GLY A 109 -19.16 -11.38 14.31
C GLY A 109 -18.96 -9.86 14.18
N GLY A 110 -17.73 -9.42 13.87
CA GLY A 110 -17.44 -8.03 13.51
C GLY A 110 -17.81 -7.68 12.07
N ASP A 111 -17.49 -6.45 11.68
CA ASP A 111 -17.69 -5.94 10.32
C ASP A 111 -16.98 -6.81 9.26
N LEU A 112 -17.59 -6.91 8.09
CA LEU A 112 -17.00 -7.62 6.95
C LEU A 112 -15.76 -6.87 6.47
N LYS A 113 -14.61 -7.56 6.50
CA LYS A 113 -13.34 -7.03 6.00
C LYS A 113 -12.86 -7.82 4.80
N PHE A 114 -12.21 -7.14 3.86
CA PHE A 114 -11.79 -7.74 2.60
C PHE A 114 -10.29 -8.03 2.60
N TYR A 115 -9.90 -9.24 2.24
CA TYR A 115 -8.50 -9.67 2.16
C TYR A 115 -8.22 -10.41 0.85
N ASP A 116 -6.95 -10.49 0.47
CA ASP A 116 -6.57 -11.17 -0.78
C ASP A 116 -6.54 -12.69 -0.61
N ALA A 117 -7.09 -13.38 -1.60
CA ALA A 117 -7.04 -14.82 -1.72
C ALA A 117 -6.74 -15.22 -3.17
N ILE A 118 -6.26 -16.45 -3.35
CA ILE A 118 -6.07 -17.07 -4.66
C ILE A 118 -7.14 -18.14 -4.84
N LEU A 119 -7.79 -18.14 -6.01
CA LEU A 119 -8.73 -19.18 -6.36
C LEU A 119 -8.00 -20.51 -6.55
N ASP A 120 -8.41 -21.54 -5.81
CA ASP A 120 -7.94 -22.91 -6.02
C ASP A 120 -8.84 -23.63 -7.01
N SER A 121 -10.14 -23.66 -6.74
CA SER A 121 -11.12 -24.38 -7.56
C SER A 121 -12.52 -23.77 -7.47
N VAL A 122 -13.29 -23.99 -8.54
CA VAL A 122 -14.71 -23.61 -8.62
C VAL A 122 -15.55 -24.89 -8.56
N TYR A 123 -16.56 -24.91 -7.69
CA TYR A 123 -17.57 -25.97 -7.62
C TYR A 123 -18.88 -25.45 -8.22
N PRO A 124 -19.18 -25.82 -9.49
CA PRO A 124 -20.37 -25.33 -10.15
C PRO A 124 -21.63 -25.87 -9.49
N ALA A 125 -22.61 -25.01 -9.32
CA ALA A 125 -23.97 -25.38 -8.95
C ALA A 125 -24.95 -25.05 -10.08
N ALA A 126 -26.16 -25.61 -10.00
CA ALA A 126 -27.26 -25.14 -10.83
C ALA A 126 -27.58 -23.69 -10.44
N HIS A 127 -27.74 -22.82 -11.43
CA HIS A 127 -28.19 -21.46 -11.19
C HIS A 127 -29.71 -21.43 -11.21
N GLU A 128 -30.28 -20.61 -10.34
CA GLU A 128 -31.71 -20.38 -10.28
C GLU A 128 -32.03 -19.09 -11.02
N ILE A 129 -33.20 -19.02 -11.66
CA ILE A 129 -33.71 -17.76 -12.20
C ILE A 129 -34.80 -17.29 -11.26
N VAL A 130 -34.56 -16.18 -10.56
CA VAL A 130 -35.53 -15.58 -9.65
C VAL A 130 -35.80 -14.15 -10.09
N ASP A 131 -37.08 -13.82 -10.27
CA ASP A 131 -37.53 -12.51 -10.76
C ASP A 131 -36.89 -12.09 -12.10
N GLY A 132 -36.56 -13.07 -12.94
CA GLY A 132 -35.90 -12.85 -14.24
C GLY A 132 -34.39 -12.59 -14.16
N MET A 133 -33.78 -12.68 -12.97
CA MET A 133 -32.35 -12.57 -12.75
C MET A 133 -31.76 -13.93 -12.39
N GLU A 134 -30.62 -14.26 -12.99
CA GLU A 134 -29.85 -15.45 -12.63
C GLU A 134 -29.26 -15.26 -11.24
N ARG A 135 -29.34 -16.30 -10.39
CA ARG A 135 -28.74 -16.37 -9.07
C ARG A 135 -27.75 -17.50 -9.01
N CYS A 136 -26.50 -17.16 -8.77
CA CYS A 136 -25.43 -18.12 -8.67
C CYS A 136 -25.40 -18.78 -7.29
N ALA A 137 -25.38 -20.11 -7.27
CA ALA A 137 -25.16 -20.90 -6.05
C ALA A 137 -23.78 -21.56 -6.00
N CYS A 138 -22.91 -21.31 -7.00
CA CYS A 138 -21.57 -21.89 -7.08
C CYS A 138 -20.75 -21.59 -5.82
N ARG A 139 -19.79 -22.47 -5.55
CA ARG A 139 -18.84 -22.32 -4.44
C ARG A 139 -17.43 -22.18 -4.97
N PHE A 140 -16.60 -21.46 -4.25
CA PHE A 140 -15.22 -21.18 -4.63
C PHE A 140 -14.30 -21.57 -3.48
N ALA A 141 -13.42 -22.56 -3.71
CA ALA A 141 -12.33 -22.82 -2.80
C ALA A 141 -11.24 -21.78 -3.01
N VAL A 142 -10.94 -21.02 -1.97
CA VAL A 142 -9.91 -19.98 -2.00
C VAL A 142 -8.83 -20.28 -0.97
N GLN A 143 -7.58 -20.02 -1.34
CA GLN A 143 -6.47 -19.99 -0.41
C GLN A 143 -6.16 -18.55 -0.04
N TRP A 144 -6.34 -18.21 1.24
CA TRP A 144 -6.04 -16.87 1.74
C TRP A 144 -4.56 -16.57 1.55
N SER A 145 -4.24 -15.51 0.81
CA SER A 145 -2.85 -15.09 0.56
C SER A 145 -2.37 -14.07 1.57
N ASP A 146 -3.30 -13.44 2.28
CA ASP A 146 -3.05 -12.39 3.24
C ASP A 146 -4.13 -12.35 4.33
N GLY A 147 -3.89 -11.53 5.36
CA GLY A 147 -4.82 -11.32 6.46
C GLY A 147 -4.77 -12.42 7.52
N PRO A 148 -5.71 -12.42 8.46
CA PRO A 148 -5.69 -13.31 9.64
C PRO A 148 -5.85 -14.79 9.31
N ARG A 149 -6.31 -15.11 8.09
CA ARG A 149 -6.49 -16.48 7.59
C ARG A 149 -5.39 -16.91 6.61
N ALA A 150 -4.35 -16.10 6.40
CA ALA A 150 -3.30 -16.38 5.43
C ALA A 150 -2.75 -17.82 5.52
N GLY A 151 -2.64 -18.48 4.37
CA GLY A 151 -2.19 -19.87 4.23
C GLY A 151 -3.30 -20.91 4.40
N SER A 152 -4.46 -20.56 4.96
CA SER A 152 -5.60 -21.48 5.09
C SER A 152 -6.48 -21.50 3.83
N MET A 153 -7.26 -22.57 3.68
CA MET A 153 -8.28 -22.69 2.64
C MET A 153 -9.68 -22.47 3.23
N GLU A 154 -10.57 -21.89 2.43
CA GLU A 154 -11.98 -21.71 2.77
C GLU A 154 -12.83 -21.85 1.51
N GLU A 155 -14.04 -22.40 1.68
CA GLU A 155 -15.05 -22.39 0.62
C GLU A 155 -16.00 -21.21 0.85
N VAL A 156 -16.16 -20.36 -0.17
CA VAL A 156 -17.01 -19.16 -0.11
C VAL A 156 -18.08 -19.15 -1.20
N GLY A 157 -19.17 -18.44 -0.96
CA GLY A 157 -20.18 -18.12 -1.97
C GLY A 157 -19.79 -16.89 -2.80
N ILE A 158 -20.50 -16.67 -3.91
CA ILE A 158 -20.25 -15.58 -4.86
C ILE A 158 -20.36 -14.19 -4.21
N GLU A 159 -21.25 -14.04 -3.24
CA GLU A 159 -21.54 -12.77 -2.55
C GLU A 159 -20.34 -12.22 -1.77
N ARG A 160 -19.32 -13.05 -1.55
CA ARG A 160 -18.09 -12.69 -0.84
C ARG A 160 -16.91 -12.41 -1.77
N VAL A 161 -17.06 -12.62 -3.08
CA VAL A 161 -15.93 -12.63 -4.02
C VAL A 161 -15.91 -11.37 -4.89
N CYS A 162 -14.80 -10.66 -4.87
CA CYS A 162 -14.46 -9.60 -5.81
C CYS A 162 -13.23 -9.99 -6.63
N CYS A 163 -13.25 -9.68 -7.92
CA CYS A 163 -12.13 -9.90 -8.83
C CYS A 163 -11.10 -8.76 -8.72
N VAL A 164 -9.85 -9.11 -8.39
CA VAL A 164 -8.77 -8.13 -8.32
C VAL A 164 -8.29 -7.79 -9.73
N GLN A 165 -8.32 -6.51 -10.07
CA GLN A 165 -7.81 -6.06 -11.36
C GLN A 165 -6.27 -6.05 -11.38
N SER A 166 -5.69 -6.52 -12.49
CA SER A 166 -4.23 -6.50 -12.69
C SER A 166 -3.71 -5.14 -13.18
N SER A 167 -4.61 -4.22 -13.51
CA SER A 167 -4.29 -2.88 -13.99
C SER A 167 -3.53 -2.08 -12.92
N PRO A 168 -2.40 -1.42 -13.25
CA PRO A 168 -1.75 -0.54 -12.30
C PRO A 168 -2.63 0.68 -12.00
N VAL A 169 -2.51 1.22 -10.79
CA VAL A 169 -3.16 2.49 -10.41
C VAL A 169 -2.60 3.64 -11.25
N GLN A 170 -3.49 4.48 -11.77
CA GLN A 170 -3.17 5.65 -12.59
C GLN A 170 -3.75 6.95 -12.00
N ASP A 171 -4.09 6.97 -10.71
CA ASP A 171 -4.60 8.19 -10.07
C ASP A 171 -3.52 9.30 -10.15
N PRO A 172 -3.82 10.45 -10.80
CA PRO A 172 -2.81 11.45 -11.06
C PRO A 172 -2.30 12.14 -9.78
N VAL A 173 -3.13 12.26 -8.74
CA VAL A 173 -2.74 12.90 -7.47
C VAL A 173 -1.75 12.01 -6.72
N LEU A 174 -2.07 10.71 -6.62
CA LEU A 174 -1.18 9.72 -6.02
C LEU A 174 0.14 9.62 -6.78
N MET A 175 0.08 9.53 -8.11
CA MET A 175 1.28 9.38 -8.94
C MET A 175 2.20 10.60 -8.82
N GLU A 176 1.64 11.82 -8.88
CA GLU A 176 2.40 13.05 -8.71
C GLU A 176 3.06 13.13 -7.32
N PHE A 177 2.34 12.73 -6.27
CA PHE A 177 2.89 12.70 -4.91
C PHE A 177 4.08 11.71 -4.80
N LEU A 178 3.90 10.46 -5.24
CA LEU A 178 4.94 9.43 -5.15
C LEU A 178 6.18 9.76 -5.98
N ASP A 179 5.99 10.34 -7.17
CA ASP A 179 7.09 10.81 -8.02
C ASP A 179 7.84 11.97 -7.35
N GLY A 180 7.12 12.89 -6.69
CA GLY A 180 7.70 13.99 -5.92
C GLY A 180 8.58 13.50 -4.77
N VAL A 181 8.10 12.53 -3.99
CA VAL A 181 8.87 11.91 -2.89
C VAL A 181 10.13 11.21 -3.41
N THR A 182 10.00 10.49 -4.53
CA THR A 182 11.14 9.78 -5.14
C THR A 182 12.24 10.74 -5.58
N LYS A 183 11.88 11.91 -6.13
CA LYS A 183 12.84 12.97 -6.48
C LYS A 183 13.49 13.57 -5.25
N LEU A 184 12.70 13.88 -4.23
CA LEU A 184 13.20 14.44 -2.96
C LEU A 184 14.24 13.52 -2.29
N ALA A 185 13.99 12.20 -2.31
CA ALA A 185 14.94 11.21 -1.80
C ALA A 185 16.25 11.17 -2.61
N GLY A 186 16.17 11.37 -3.93
CA GLY A 186 17.33 11.48 -4.80
C GLY A 186 18.18 12.72 -4.49
N ASP A 187 17.55 13.88 -4.33
CA ASP A 187 18.23 15.14 -4.04
C ASP A 187 18.90 15.14 -2.66
N ALA A 188 18.24 14.58 -1.63
CA ALA A 188 18.81 14.45 -0.29
C ALA A 188 20.10 13.62 -0.27
N ASN A 189 20.21 12.61 -1.14
CA ASN A 189 21.42 11.82 -1.27
C ASN A 189 22.56 12.61 -1.95
N VAL A 190 22.25 13.50 -2.89
CA VAL A 190 23.26 14.36 -3.57
C VAL A 190 23.82 15.42 -2.63
N GLU A 191 22.98 16.03 -1.78
CA GLU A 191 23.45 17.01 -0.79
C GLU A 191 24.34 16.38 0.29
N THR A 192 24.04 15.14 0.70
CA THR A 192 24.86 14.40 1.67
C THR A 192 26.25 14.07 1.10
N VAL A 193 26.33 13.63 -0.16
CA VAL A 193 27.62 13.35 -0.84
C VAL A 193 28.44 14.63 -1.07
N SER A 194 27.79 15.76 -1.27
CA SER A 194 28.48 17.05 -1.46
C SER A 194 29.14 17.57 -0.19
N GLN A 195 28.75 17.10 1.00
CA GLN A 195 29.36 17.50 2.28
C GLN A 195 30.61 16.68 2.65
N GLU A 196 30.83 15.50 2.06
CA GLU A 196 32.02 14.68 2.35
C GLU A 196 33.27 15.08 1.52
N ILE A 197 33.13 15.95 0.52
CA ILE A 197 34.28 16.47 -0.26
C ILE A 197 34.63 17.88 0.20
N HIS A 198 34.92 18.05 1.50
CA HIS A 198 35.71 19.19 1.97
C HIS A 198 37.03 18.69 2.58
N VAL A 199 37.96 18.37 1.69
CA VAL A 199 39.36 18.09 2.01
C VAL A 199 40.00 19.38 2.52
N ALA A 200 40.25 19.45 3.84
CA ALA A 200 41.11 20.46 4.43
C ALA A 200 42.60 20.03 4.33
N PRO A 201 43.54 20.97 4.14
CA PRO A 201 44.88 20.67 3.68
C PRO A 201 45.89 20.30 4.77
N VAL A 202 46.86 19.49 4.33
CA VAL A 202 48.24 19.27 4.80
C VAL A 202 48.73 20.21 5.92
N VAL A 203 49.02 19.62 7.09
CA VAL A 203 50.13 20.05 7.95
C VAL A 203 51.09 18.88 8.12
N LYS A 204 52.32 19.12 7.70
CA LYS A 204 53.49 18.24 7.81
C LYS A 204 53.95 18.10 9.26
N GLY A 205 54.34 16.89 9.65
CA GLY A 205 55.39 16.70 10.66
C GLY A 205 55.08 15.62 11.70
N GLY A 206 55.77 14.49 11.61
CA GLY A 206 55.92 13.54 12.73
C GLY A 206 55.79 12.07 12.34
N VAL A 207 56.91 11.39 12.18
CA VAL A 207 57.13 9.95 11.92
C VAL A 207 58.13 9.48 12.99
N PRO A 208 58.20 8.20 13.43
CA PRO A 208 57.17 7.16 13.56
C PRO A 208 57.16 6.52 14.97
N ALA A 209 56.11 5.75 15.28
CA ALA A 209 56.26 4.57 16.15
C ALA A 209 55.34 3.43 15.67
N ASN A 210 55.99 2.30 15.52
CA ASN A 210 55.57 1.00 15.00
C ASN A 210 54.37 0.40 15.78
N ALA A 211 53.37 -0.14 15.08
CA ALA A 211 52.58 -1.32 15.47
C ALA A 211 51.62 -1.72 14.35
N LEU A 212 52.18 -2.31 13.29
CA LEU A 212 51.46 -3.15 12.35
C LEU A 212 51.13 -4.48 13.03
N GLN A 213 49.84 -4.79 13.15
CA GLN A 213 49.27 -6.10 12.75
C GLN A 213 47.76 -6.13 12.99
N THR A 214 47.02 -5.84 11.92
CA THR A 214 45.73 -6.47 11.62
C THR A 214 45.88 -7.99 11.65
N ARG A 215 45.01 -8.73 12.36
CA ARG A 215 44.31 -9.91 11.84
C ARG A 215 43.10 -10.32 12.71
N HIS A 216 41.97 -10.34 12.00
CA HIS A 216 40.89 -11.35 12.01
C HIS A 216 39.88 -11.47 13.16
N ARG A 217 38.62 -11.38 12.70
CA ARG A 217 37.36 -11.86 13.28
C ARG A 217 37.47 -13.30 13.77
N ASP A 218 37.06 -13.52 15.02
CA ASP A 218 36.54 -14.80 15.50
C ASP A 218 35.07 -14.62 15.91
N PHE A 219 34.17 -15.06 15.03
CA PHE A 219 32.79 -15.36 15.38
C PHE A 219 32.79 -16.82 15.84
N ASN A 220 32.80 -17.05 17.16
CA ASN A 220 32.49 -18.37 17.70
C ASN A 220 31.25 -18.25 18.56
N GLY A 221 30.12 -18.66 17.99
CA GLY A 221 28.95 -19.01 18.77
C GLY A 221 29.17 -20.35 19.46
N LYS A 222 28.67 -20.48 20.70
CA LYS A 222 27.99 -21.68 21.20
C LYS A 222 27.43 -21.41 22.61
N PHE A 223 26.10 -21.25 22.63
CA PHE A 223 25.12 -21.85 23.54
C PHE A 223 25.53 -22.33 24.94
N GLY A 224 24.72 -21.87 25.91
CA GLY A 224 24.43 -22.53 27.19
C GLY A 224 25.39 -22.14 28.32
N PRO A 225 24.93 -22.02 29.58
CA PRO A 225 23.89 -22.86 30.23
C PRO A 225 22.86 -21.97 30.99
N ALA A 226 21.93 -22.38 31.83
CA ALA A 226 21.38 -23.63 32.34
C ALA A 226 20.08 -23.26 33.09
N SER A 227 19.13 -24.20 33.07
CA SER A 227 18.33 -24.61 34.23
C SER A 227 17.48 -23.58 34.98
N ARG A 228 16.16 -23.79 34.90
CA ARG A 228 15.26 -23.78 36.07
C ARG A 228 14.04 -24.67 35.77
N GLN A 229 14.16 -25.95 36.13
CA GLN A 229 13.01 -26.74 36.55
C GLN A 229 12.96 -26.64 38.08
N ALA A 230 11.79 -26.31 38.61
CA ALA A 230 11.49 -26.37 40.03
C ALA A 230 10.11 -27.01 40.18
N VAL A 231 10.14 -28.16 40.87
CA VAL A 231 9.07 -28.99 41.45
C VAL A 231 8.18 -29.76 40.47
#